data_AF-A0A2V7WWT3-F1
#
_entry.id   AF-A0A2V7WWT3-F1
#
_cell.length_a   1.000
_cell.length_b   1.000
_cell.length_c   1.000
_cell.angle_alpha   90.00
_cell.angle_beta   90.00
_cell.angle_gamma   90.00
#
_symmetry.space_group_name_H-M   'P 1'
#
loop_
_entity.id
_entity.type
_entity.pdbx_description
1 polymer ?
#
loop_
_entity_poly.entity_id
_entity_poly.type
_entity_poly.pdbx_seq_one_letter_code
_entity_poly.pdbx_strand_id
1 'polypeptide(L)'
;MTENEWKTYRTRFLIKAKQLNSNLSFTDALGRQHCGRKGDYLVESFEGVLSIAPRQIFEDIYVTMNAGDQLPAEPSHTATLSLPDLRPETSTPTPVEAFDLNRLAPANFPRRRRSDRPPAAGARRKSPQPVRTARVTSQLGLM
;
A
#
# COMPACT_ATOMS: atom_id res chain seq x y z
N MET A 1 8.71 -22.37 16.89
CA MET A 1 8.32 -21.04 16.41
C MET A 1 7.94 -21.17 14.94
N THR A 2 6.67 -20.92 14.62
CA THR A 2 6.02 -21.24 13.34
C THR A 2 6.39 -20.22 12.25
N GLU A 3 7.56 -20.35 11.62
CA GLU A 3 8.05 -19.46 10.55
C GLU A 3 7.21 -19.50 9.24
N ASN A 4 6.07 -20.20 9.22
CA ASN A 4 5.21 -20.33 8.04
C ASN A 4 3.77 -19.87 8.29
N GLU A 5 3.49 -19.29 9.45
CA GLU A 5 2.13 -18.91 9.83
C GLU A 5 1.73 -17.57 9.22
N TRP A 6 0.49 -17.50 8.75
CA TRP A 6 -0.11 -16.25 8.29
C TRP A 6 -0.43 -15.36 9.48
N LYS A 7 0.11 -14.16 9.48
CA LYS A 7 -0.19 -13.12 10.49
C LYS A 7 -1.04 -12.04 9.86
N THR A 8 -1.90 -11.42 10.67
CA THR A 8 -2.69 -10.27 10.24
C THR A 8 -1.88 -9.00 10.47
N TYR A 9 -1.84 -8.13 9.47
CA TYR A 9 -1.19 -6.83 9.56
C TYR A 9 -2.19 -5.72 9.26
N ARG A 10 -2.02 -4.60 9.96
CA ARG A 10 -2.76 -3.37 9.74
C ARG A 10 -1.87 -2.34 9.07
N THR A 11 -2.39 -1.79 7.99
CA THR A 11 -1.99 -0.52 7.41
C THR A 11 -3.25 0.37 7.33
N ARG A 12 -3.49 1.08 6.23
CA ARG A 12 -4.83 1.63 5.91
C ARG A 12 -5.91 0.55 5.72
N PHE A 13 -5.50 -0.69 5.45
CA PHE A 13 -6.35 -1.87 5.32
C PHE A 13 -5.81 -3.00 6.18
N LEU A 14 -6.66 -3.96 6.52
CA LEU A 14 -6.23 -5.23 7.10
C LEU A 14 -5.84 -6.20 5.98
N ILE A 15 -4.69 -6.82 6.14
CA ILE A 15 -4.17 -7.83 5.22
C ILE A 15 -3.66 -9.03 6.02
N LYS A 16 -3.49 -10.17 5.35
CA LYS A 16 -2.72 -11.30 5.90
C LYS A 16 -1.39 -11.38 5.18
N ALA A 17 -0.33 -11.70 5.91
CA ALA A 17 0.95 -11.97 5.28
C ALA A 17 1.72 -13.06 6.01
N LYS A 18 2.58 -13.76 5.27
CA LYS A 18 3.57 -14.67 5.82
C LYS A 18 4.94 -14.38 5.22
N GLN A 19 5.98 -14.56 6.01
CA GLN A 19 7.34 -14.40 5.53
C GLN A 19 7.74 -15.61 4.66
N LEU A 20 8.52 -15.35 3.63
CA LEU A 20 9.03 -16.36 2.72
C LEU A 20 10.31 -16.98 3.28
N ASN A 21 10.33 -18.31 3.39
CA ASN A 21 11.50 -19.04 3.88
C ASN A 21 12.45 -19.46 2.76
N SER A 22 11.98 -19.39 1.51
CA SER A 22 12.72 -19.66 0.29
C SER A 22 12.28 -18.69 -0.80
N ASN A 23 13.00 -18.69 -1.92
CA ASN A 23 12.62 -17.89 -3.08
C ASN A 23 11.30 -18.43 -3.65
N LEU A 24 10.36 -17.54 -3.95
CA LEU A 24 9.05 -17.87 -4.49
C LEU A 24 8.80 -17.05 -5.75
N SER A 25 8.33 -17.71 -6.80
CA SER A 25 7.83 -17.03 -8.01
C SER A 25 6.52 -17.64 -8.45
N PHE A 26 5.54 -16.80 -8.75
CA PHE A 26 4.25 -17.23 -9.28
C PHE A 26 3.68 -16.18 -10.24
N THR A 27 2.66 -16.57 -10.99
CA THR A 27 1.90 -15.66 -11.84
C THR A 27 0.50 -15.50 -11.26
N ASP A 28 0.08 -14.26 -11.04
CA ASP A 28 -1.27 -13.93 -10.57
C ASP A 28 -2.31 -14.17 -11.68
N ALA A 29 -3.60 -14.20 -11.33
CA ALA A 29 -4.72 -14.36 -12.27
C ALA A 29 -4.74 -13.30 -13.39
N LEU A 30 -4.15 -12.12 -13.11
CA LEU A 30 -3.97 -11.05 -14.10
C LEU A 30 -2.74 -11.24 -15.01
N GLY A 31 -2.07 -12.39 -14.95
CA GLY A 31 -0.88 -12.68 -15.77
C GLY A 31 0.39 -11.94 -15.31
N ARG A 32 0.38 -11.33 -14.12
CA ARG A 32 1.54 -10.61 -13.57
C ARG A 32 2.48 -11.59 -12.88
N GLN A 33 3.75 -11.54 -13.26
CA GLN A 33 4.78 -12.33 -12.60
C GLN A 33 5.20 -11.67 -11.29
N HIS A 34 5.15 -12.44 -10.21
CA HIS A 34 5.66 -12.08 -8.90
C HIS A 34 6.89 -12.93 -8.59
N CYS A 35 7.91 -12.31 -8.03
CA CYS A 35 9.09 -12.99 -7.51
C CYS A 35 9.50 -12.38 -6.18
N GLY A 36 9.88 -13.24 -5.23
CA GLY A 36 10.30 -12.87 -3.90
C GLY A 36 11.46 -13.73 -3.44
N ARG A 37 12.29 -13.17 -2.57
CA ARG A 37 13.43 -13.86 -1.95
C ARG A 37 13.08 -14.30 -0.54
N LYS A 38 13.93 -15.15 0.03
CA LYS A 38 13.87 -15.44 1.47
C LYS A 38 13.85 -14.13 2.27
N GLY A 39 12.88 -14.01 3.17
CA GLY A 39 12.68 -12.84 4.03
C GLY A 39 11.62 -11.86 3.52
N ASP A 40 11.29 -11.87 2.22
CA ASP A 40 10.17 -11.08 1.70
C ASP A 40 8.82 -11.65 2.19
N TYR A 41 7.74 -10.88 2.01
CA TYR A 41 6.43 -11.27 2.49
C TYR A 41 5.49 -11.63 1.34
N LEU A 42 4.83 -12.79 1.47
CA LEU A 42 3.65 -13.11 0.67
C LEU A 42 2.44 -12.48 1.36
N VAL A 43 1.74 -11.61 0.66
CA VAL A 43 0.61 -10.81 1.14
C VAL A 43 -0.66 -11.26 0.46
N GLU A 44 -1.67 -11.56 1.27
CA GLU A 44 -3.05 -11.81 0.87
C GLU A 44 -3.90 -10.59 1.26
N SER A 45 -4.47 -9.96 0.23
CA SER A 45 -5.45 -8.89 0.41
C SER A 45 -6.80 -9.47 0.84
N PHE A 46 -7.70 -8.65 1.38
CA PHE A 46 -9.07 -9.08 1.70
C PHE A 46 -9.81 -9.73 0.51
N GLU A 47 -9.51 -9.30 -0.71
CA GLU A 47 -10.08 -9.85 -1.95
C GLU A 47 -9.47 -11.22 -2.37
N GLY A 48 -8.58 -11.80 -1.56
CA GLY A 48 -7.89 -13.05 -1.88
C GLY A 48 -6.77 -12.91 -2.92
N VAL A 49 -6.44 -11.68 -3.33
CA VAL A 49 -5.33 -11.42 -4.25
C VAL A 49 -4.00 -11.58 -3.53
N LEU A 50 -3.14 -12.45 -4.06
CA LEU A 50 -1.79 -12.71 -3.57
C LEU A 50 -0.78 -11.80 -4.25
N SER A 51 0.14 -11.24 -3.46
CA SER A 51 1.24 -10.41 -3.96
C SER A 51 2.49 -10.59 -3.10
N ILE A 52 3.66 -10.21 -3.63
CA ILE A 52 4.93 -10.25 -2.90
C ILE A 52 5.35 -8.83 -2.56
N ALA A 53 5.64 -8.58 -1.28
CA ALA A 53 6.15 -7.32 -0.76
C ALA A 53 7.60 -7.47 -0.26
N PRO A 54 8.53 -6.58 -0.65
CA PRO A 54 9.89 -6.59 -0.15
C PRO A 54 9.95 -6.39 1.37
N ARG A 55 10.84 -7.13 2.04
CA ARG A 55 10.99 -7.07 3.50
C ARG A 55 11.13 -5.66 4.06
N GLN A 56 12.00 -4.85 3.46
CA GLN A 56 12.32 -3.50 3.92
C GLN A 56 11.07 -2.62 4.02
N ILE A 57 10.25 -2.60 2.97
CA ILE A 57 9.05 -1.76 2.95
C ILE A 57 7.95 -2.35 3.83
N PHE A 58 7.89 -3.69 3.88
CA PHE A 58 6.85 -4.37 4.63
C PHE A 58 7.01 -4.14 6.14
N GLU A 59 8.20 -4.34 6.69
CA GLU A 59 8.45 -4.15 8.12
C GLU A 59 8.33 -2.67 8.56
N ASP A 60 8.60 -1.72 7.65
CA ASP A 60 8.52 -0.28 7.95
C ASP A 60 7.07 0.26 7.97
N ILE A 61 6.16 -0.32 7.18
CA ILE A 61 4.82 0.23 6.95
C ILE A 61 3.72 -0.56 7.65
N TYR A 62 3.92 -1.87 7.86
CA TYR A 62 2.86 -2.77 8.31
C TYR A 62 3.00 -3.12 9.79
N VAL A 63 1.94 -2.86 10.55
CA VAL A 63 1.89 -3.19 11.98
C VAL A 63 1.24 -4.55 12.16
N THR A 64 1.92 -5.48 12.84
CA THR A 64 1.32 -6.79 13.16
C THR A 64 0.17 -6.58 14.15
N MET A 65 -0.99 -7.17 13.87
CA MET A 65 -2.12 -7.22 14.80
C MET A 65 -2.05 -8.55 15.55
N ASN A 66 -1.87 -8.51 16.87
CA ASN A 66 -1.92 -9.75 17.64
C ASN A 66 -3.39 -10.19 17.75
N ALA A 67 -3.64 -11.50 17.70
CA ALA A 67 -4.99 -12.03 17.88
C ALA A 67 -5.62 -11.67 19.26
N GLY A 68 -4.81 -11.17 20.20
CA GLY A 68 -5.24 -10.67 21.51
C GLY A 68 -5.56 -9.17 21.58
N ASP A 69 -5.38 -8.41 20.49
CA ASP A 69 -5.67 -6.97 20.47
C ASP A 69 -7.16 -6.66 20.15
N GLN A 70 -8.01 -7.69 20.05
CA GLN A 70 -9.46 -7.52 20.20
C GLN A 70 -9.75 -7.24 21.68
N LEU A 71 -9.59 -5.98 22.10
CA LEU A 71 -9.84 -5.43 23.43
C LEU A 71 -9.28 -6.27 24.60
N PRO A 72 -8.36 -5.72 25.43
CA PRO A 72 -8.39 -6.13 26.82
C PRO A 72 -9.81 -5.79 27.32
N ALA A 73 -10.56 -6.80 27.75
CA ALA A 73 -11.61 -6.57 28.72
C ALA A 73 -10.93 -5.83 29.87
N GLU A 74 -11.19 -4.51 29.95
CA GLU A 74 -10.66 -3.62 30.98
C GLU A 74 -10.73 -4.33 32.34
N PRO A 75 -9.61 -4.71 32.97
CA PRO A 75 -9.66 -4.97 34.40
C PRO A 75 -9.87 -3.60 35.04
N SER A 76 -11.06 -3.42 35.59
CA SER A 76 -11.46 -2.34 36.48
C SER A 76 -10.35 -2.00 37.46
N HIS A 77 -9.50 -1.04 37.12
CA HIS A 77 -8.67 -0.36 38.09
C HIS A 77 -9.53 0.72 38.72
N THR A 78 -10.19 0.34 39.81
CA THR A 78 -10.70 1.22 40.86
C THR A 78 -9.55 2.10 41.37
N ALA A 79 -9.25 3.18 40.66
CA ALA A 79 -8.54 4.32 41.21
C ALA A 79 -9.61 5.34 41.63
N THR A 80 -10.02 5.24 42.89
CA THR A 80 -10.80 6.23 43.61
C THR A 80 -10.14 7.61 43.46
N LEU A 81 -10.67 8.43 42.56
CA LEU A 81 -10.55 9.87 42.64
C LEU A 81 -11.97 10.42 42.78
N SER A 82 -12.16 11.05 43.92
CA SER A 82 -13.40 11.52 44.52
C SER A 82 -14.29 12.29 43.53
N LEU A 83 -15.53 11.85 43.44
CA LEU A 83 -16.65 12.56 42.86
C LEU A 83 -16.95 13.83 43.71
N PRO A 84 -17.05 15.03 43.12
CA PRO A 84 -17.99 16.01 43.61
C PRO A 84 -19.25 15.94 42.74
N ASP A 85 -20.30 15.45 43.40
CA ASP A 85 -21.67 15.99 43.42
C ASP A 85 -22.29 16.47 42.09
N LEU A 86 -23.33 15.75 41.68
CA LEU A 86 -24.24 16.13 40.61
C LEU A 86 -25.06 17.36 41.03
N ARG A 87 -24.80 18.50 40.40
CA ARG A 87 -25.77 19.60 40.31
C ARG A 87 -26.21 19.77 38.86
N PRO A 88 -27.53 19.78 38.56
CA PRO A 88 -28.02 20.12 37.23
C PRO A 88 -27.99 21.63 37.07
N GLU A 89 -26.82 22.19 36.76
CA GLU A 89 -26.71 23.59 36.37
C GLU A 89 -27.13 23.73 34.90
N THR A 90 -28.17 24.53 34.69
CA THR A 90 -28.78 24.85 33.42
C THR A 90 -27.75 25.55 32.53
N SER A 91 -27.09 24.83 31.63
CA SER A 91 -26.15 25.43 30.70
C SER A 91 -26.91 26.21 29.62
N THR A 92 -26.78 27.51 29.74
CA THR A 92 -27.14 28.51 28.73
C THR A 92 -26.51 28.15 27.37
N PRO A 93 -27.26 28.22 26.25
CA PRO A 93 -26.65 28.03 24.95
C PRO A 93 -25.74 29.22 24.66
N THR A 94 -24.44 28.98 24.66
CA THR A 94 -23.46 29.91 24.09
C THR A 94 -23.74 30.04 22.59
N PRO A 95 -23.71 31.25 22.02
CA PRO A 95 -23.85 31.42 20.58
C PRO A 95 -22.58 30.86 19.95
N VAL A 96 -22.70 29.72 19.28
CA VAL A 96 -21.67 29.23 18.38
C VAL A 96 -21.47 30.29 17.30
N GLU A 97 -20.30 30.93 17.29
CA GLU A 97 -19.89 31.77 16.18
C GLU A 97 -19.99 30.92 14.91
N ALA A 98 -20.83 31.35 13.97
CA ALA A 98 -20.93 30.72 12.67
C ALA A 98 -19.56 30.82 12.00
N PHE A 99 -18.86 29.68 11.92
CA PHE A 99 -17.65 29.57 11.13
C PHE A 99 -18.02 29.76 9.67
N ASP A 100 -17.70 30.94 9.14
CA ASP A 100 -17.95 31.31 7.75
C ASP A 100 -17.08 30.44 6.82
N LEU A 101 -17.68 29.38 6.29
CA LEU A 101 -17.04 28.37 5.45
C LEU A 101 -16.48 28.94 4.13
N ASN A 102 -16.80 30.19 3.81
CA ASN A 102 -16.36 30.89 2.61
C ASN A 102 -14.94 31.48 2.70
N ARG A 103 -14.29 31.42 3.89
CA ARG A 103 -12.98 32.07 4.11
C ARG A 103 -11.76 31.18 3.84
N LEU A 104 -11.96 29.93 3.40
CA LEU A 104 -10.88 28.99 3.07
C LEU A 104 -10.79 28.67 1.57
N ALA A 105 -11.29 29.54 0.70
CA ALA A 105 -11.00 29.42 -0.73
C ALA A 105 -9.51 29.77 -0.97
N PRO A 106 -8.65 28.82 -1.40
CA PRO A 106 -7.31 29.17 -1.82
C PRO A 106 -7.38 30.13 -3.01
N ALA A 107 -6.66 31.24 -2.91
CA ALA A 107 -6.49 32.17 -4.01
C ALA A 107 -5.93 31.41 -5.23
N ASN A 108 -6.72 31.39 -6.31
CA ASN A 108 -6.28 31.24 -7.69
C ASN A 108 -5.01 30.38 -7.90
N PHE A 109 -5.18 29.06 -7.98
CA PHE A 109 -4.21 28.28 -8.74
C PHE A 109 -4.29 28.74 -10.21
N PRO A 110 -3.21 29.24 -10.83
CA PRO A 110 -3.22 29.47 -12.25
C PRO A 110 -3.43 28.11 -12.93
N ARG A 111 -4.64 27.91 -13.48
CA ARG A 111 -4.91 26.86 -14.47
C ARG A 111 -3.92 27.11 -15.59
N ARG A 112 -2.81 26.35 -15.59
CA ARG A 112 -1.86 26.34 -16.70
C ARG A 112 -2.64 25.84 -17.91
N ARG A 113 -3.14 26.77 -18.73
CA ARG A 113 -3.77 26.48 -20.02
C ARG A 113 -2.76 25.66 -20.81
N ARG A 114 -3.03 24.36 -20.94
CA ARG A 114 -2.42 23.53 -21.98
C ARG A 114 -3.10 23.88 -23.30
N SER A 115 -2.77 25.03 -23.84
CA SER A 115 -3.01 25.38 -25.22
C SER A 115 -1.82 26.23 -25.62
N ASP A 116 -1.20 25.88 -26.75
CA ASP A 116 -0.04 26.53 -27.37
C ASP A 116 1.33 25.92 -27.05
N ARG A 117 1.43 24.59 -27.22
CA ARG A 117 2.71 24.00 -27.68
C ARG A 117 2.53 23.63 -29.17
N PRO A 118 3.34 24.18 -30.09
CA PRO A 118 3.28 23.74 -31.49
C PRO A 118 3.63 22.25 -31.57
N PRO A 119 3.03 21.49 -32.50
CA PRO A 119 3.34 20.08 -32.66
C PRO A 119 4.82 19.94 -33.00
N ALA A 120 5.58 19.24 -32.14
CA ALA A 120 6.92 18.84 -32.47
C ALA A 120 6.84 17.90 -33.68
N ALA A 121 7.31 18.39 -34.83
CA ALA A 121 7.56 17.56 -35.99
C ALA A 121 8.53 16.45 -35.60
N GLY A 122 8.16 15.19 -35.84
CA GLY A 122 9.11 14.08 -35.83
C GLY A 122 8.92 12.98 -34.78
N ALA A 123 7.70 12.67 -34.35
CA ALA A 123 7.44 11.36 -33.73
C ALA A 123 7.33 10.27 -34.82
N ARG A 124 8.43 10.04 -35.57
CA ARG A 124 8.58 8.84 -36.39
C ARG A 124 8.68 7.66 -35.43
N ARG A 125 7.57 6.96 -35.22
CA ARG A 125 7.54 5.65 -34.58
C ARG A 125 8.49 4.76 -35.38
N LYS A 126 9.62 4.35 -34.78
CA LYS A 126 10.51 3.37 -35.40
C LYS A 126 9.71 2.06 -35.50
N SER A 127 9.53 1.56 -36.71
CA SER A 127 8.99 0.22 -36.94
C SER A 127 9.86 -0.81 -36.22
N PRO A 128 9.30 -1.93 -35.74
CA PRO A 128 10.07 -3.01 -35.14
C PRO A 128 11.19 -3.43 -36.09
N GLN A 129 12.43 -3.52 -35.57
CA GLN A 129 13.55 -4.03 -36.35
C GLN A 129 13.31 -5.51 -36.65
N PRO A 130 13.52 -5.98 -37.89
CA PRO A 130 13.43 -7.40 -38.21
C PRO A 130 14.53 -8.16 -37.46
N VAL A 131 14.13 -9.22 -36.76
CA VAL A 131 15.03 -10.13 -36.06
C VAL A 131 15.99 -10.76 -37.09
N ARG A 132 17.29 -10.52 -36.93
CA ARG A 132 18.32 -11.23 -37.70
C ARG A 132 18.34 -12.68 -37.21
N THR A 133 17.87 -13.61 -38.04
CA THR A 133 18.15 -15.03 -37.83
C THR A 133 19.65 -15.25 -37.91
N ALA A 134 20.20 -15.93 -36.91
CA ALA A 134 21.62 -16.27 -36.88
C ALA A 134 21.96 -17.12 -38.10
N ARG A 135 22.92 -16.64 -38.91
CA ARG A 135 23.57 -17.42 -39.96
C ARG A 135 24.30 -18.57 -39.27
N VAL A 136 23.81 -19.80 -39.44
CA VAL A 136 24.61 -21.00 -39.17
C VAL A 136 25.66 -21.10 -40.25
N THR A 137 26.87 -20.68 -39.95
CA THR A 137 28.07 -20.98 -40.73
C THR A 137 28.90 -21.98 -39.95
N SER A 138 28.64 -23.27 -40.17
CA SER A 138 29.63 -24.32 -39.92
C SER A 138 30.17 -24.76 -41.27
N GLN A 139 31.24 -24.08 -41.66
CA GLN A 139 32.12 -24.42 -42.76
C GLN A 139 32.79 -25.74 -42.39
N LEU A 140 32.31 -26.86 -42.94
CA LEU A 140 33.03 -28.13 -42.91
C LEU A 140 34.15 -28.05 -43.95
N GLY A 141 35.40 -28.18 -43.50
CA GLY A 141 36.53 -28.36 -44.39
C GLY A 141 37.85 -27.99 -43.72
N LEU A 142 38.50 -28.97 -43.08
CA LEU A 142 39.96 -29.10 -42.95
C LEU A 142 40.28 -30.41 -42.21
N MET A 143 40.52 -31.48 -42.97
CA MET A 143 41.72 -32.33 -42.94
C MET A 143 41.52 -33.55 -43.85
#